data_AF-A0A949LNS8-F1
#
_entry.id   AF-A0A949LNS8-F1
#
_cell.length_a   1.000
_cell.length_b   1.000
_cell.length_c   1.000
_cell.angle_alpha   90.00
_cell.angle_beta   90.00
_cell.angle_gamma   90.00
#
_symmetry.space_group_name_H-M   'P 1'
#
loop_
_entity.id
_entity.type
_entity.pdbx_description
1 polymer ?
#
loop_
_entity_poly.entity_id
_entity_poly.type
_entity_poly.pdbx_seq_one_letter_code
_entity_poly.pdbx_strand_id
1 'polypeptide(L)'
;MMSRVLGAALPQVLRSVAWLLLPTSFIALLAWATAGSATGNTGDPLRAALWIWIGAHSIPFDLSLPPSGLAGYLSYLPLGALVFPVLAIRNGVARTIERLDNDSSLVAPARGVFAIGYTIFALTASLFSKTDSIRPVWYFA
;
A
#
# COMPACT_ATOMS: atom_id res chain seq x y z
N MET A 1 3.52 -21.76 19.12
CA MET A 1 4.52 -20.93 18.41
C MET A 1 3.90 -20.07 17.31
N MET A 2 3.23 -20.64 16.30
CA MET A 2 2.62 -19.86 15.20
C MET A 2 1.61 -18.80 15.66
N SER A 3 0.74 -19.10 16.64
CA SER A 3 -0.20 -18.12 17.20
C SER A 3 0.49 -16.88 17.78
N ARG A 4 1.62 -17.07 18.48
CA ARG A 4 2.45 -15.97 19.00
C ARG A 4 3.04 -15.12 17.87
N VAL A 5 3.53 -15.77 16.81
CA VAL A 5 4.05 -15.09 15.61
C VAL A 5 2.95 -14.28 14.91
N LEU A 6 1.77 -14.87 14.69
CA LEU A 6 0.62 -14.19 14.10
C LEU A 6 0.19 -12.97 14.94
N GLY A 7 0.10 -13.15 16.25
CA GLY A 7 -0.25 -12.07 17.19
C GLY A 7 0.77 -10.92 17.21
N ALA A 8 2.05 -11.21 17.01
CA ALA A 8 3.09 -10.19 16.91
C ALA A 8 3.14 -9.51 15.53
N ALA A 9 2.95 -10.27 14.44
CA ALA A 9 3.16 -9.82 13.07
C ALA A 9 1.95 -9.06 12.50
N LEU A 10 0.73 -9.59 12.63
CA LEU A 10 -0.46 -9.00 11.99
C LEU A 10 -0.71 -7.53 12.40
N PRO A 11 -0.62 -7.14 13.69
CA PRO A 11 -0.77 -5.74 14.06
C PRO A 11 0.34 -4.85 13.48
N GLN A 12 1.55 -5.39 13.30
CA GLN A 12 2.65 -4.63 12.72
C GLN A 12 2.53 -4.49 11.20
N VAL A 13 1.96 -5.47 10.50
CA VAL A 13 1.58 -5.33 9.09
C VAL A 13 0.62 -4.16 8.94
N LEU A 14 -0.49 -4.16 9.69
CA LEU A 14 -1.49 -3.09 9.64
C LEU A 14 -0.88 -1.72 9.98
N ARG A 15 -0.02 -1.66 11.00
CA ARG A 15 0.66 -0.41 11.38
C ARG A 15 1.62 0.08 10.29
N SER A 16 2.32 -0.83 9.62
CA SER A 16 3.28 -0.49 8.55
C SER A 16 2.56 0.01 7.31
N VAL A 17 1.41 -0.60 6.97
CA VAL A 17 0.51 -0.12 5.92
C VAL A 17 -0.01 1.28 6.24
N ALA A 18 -0.58 1.44 7.45
CA ALA A 18 -1.21 2.67 7.90
C ALA A 18 -0.23 3.85 7.97
N TRP A 19 1.06 3.59 8.22
CA TRP A 19 2.09 4.62 8.31
C TRP A 19 2.20 5.48 7.04
N LEU A 20 2.05 4.88 5.87
CA LEU A 20 2.02 5.61 4.60
C LEU A 20 0.59 5.92 4.15
N LEU A 21 -0.34 4.99 4.35
CA LEU A 21 -1.70 5.13 3.83
C LEU A 21 -2.44 6.28 4.50
N LEU A 22 -2.36 6.42 5.84
CA LEU A 22 -3.10 7.48 6.55
C LEU A 22 -2.66 8.89 6.14
N PRO A 23 -1.35 9.24 6.08
CA PRO A 23 -0.92 10.53 5.57
C PRO A 23 -1.37 10.79 4.12
N THR A 24 -1.24 9.80 3.23
CA THR A 24 -1.68 9.96 1.83
C THR A 24 -3.18 10.14 1.72
N SER A 25 -3.99 9.43 2.53
CA SER A 25 -5.43 9.63 2.61
C SER A 25 -5.79 11.03 3.09
N PHE A 26 -5.10 11.54 4.10
CA PHE A 26 -5.34 12.89 4.61
C PHE A 26 -5.01 13.96 3.57
N ILE A 27 -3.86 13.85 2.90
CA ILE A 27 -3.46 14.77 1.83
C ILE A 27 -4.47 14.72 0.67
N ALA A 28 -4.88 13.53 0.24
CA ALA A 28 -5.85 13.37 -0.85
C ALA A 28 -7.22 13.97 -0.48
N LEU A 29 -7.69 13.77 0.76
CA LEU A 29 -8.95 14.34 1.25
C LEU A 29 -8.89 15.87 1.28
N LEU A 30 -7.80 16.47 1.76
CA LEU A 30 -7.62 17.91 1.75
C LEU A 30 -7.56 18.48 0.33
N ALA A 31 -6.80 17.85 -0.57
CA ALA A 31 -6.69 18.27 -1.95
C ALA A 31 -8.06 18.21 -2.66
N TRP A 32 -8.81 17.14 -2.44
CA TRP A 32 -10.16 16.98 -2.99
C TRP A 32 -11.15 18.00 -2.43
N ALA A 33 -11.11 18.26 -1.12
CA ALA A 33 -12.01 19.22 -0.48
C ALA A 33 -11.74 20.66 -0.94
N THR A 34 -10.47 20.99 -1.19
CA THR A 34 -10.05 22.34 -1.59
C THR A 34 -10.18 22.60 -3.10
N ALA A 35 -9.98 21.58 -3.94
CA ALA A 35 -10.16 21.68 -5.39
C ALA A 35 -11.64 21.77 -5.80
N GLY A 36 -12.57 21.39 -4.92
CA GLY A 36 -13.99 21.26 -5.23
C GLY A 36 -14.30 19.90 -5.86
N SER A 37 -15.19 19.14 -5.22
CA SER A 37 -15.57 17.83 -5.71
C SER A 37 -16.56 17.92 -6.86
N ALA A 38 -16.26 17.25 -7.98
CA ALA A 38 -17.20 17.13 -9.08
C ALA A 38 -18.39 16.20 -8.76
N THR A 39 -18.20 15.23 -7.86
CA THR A 39 -19.15 14.13 -7.58
C THR A 39 -19.74 14.19 -6.17
N GLY A 40 -19.12 14.91 -5.24
CA GLY A 40 -19.45 14.89 -3.81
C GLY A 40 -19.06 13.57 -3.11
N ASN A 41 -18.38 12.63 -3.77
CA ASN A 41 -18.07 11.31 -3.22
C ASN A 41 -16.68 11.26 -2.58
N THR A 42 -16.61 10.96 -1.28
CA THR A 42 -15.34 10.80 -0.54
C THR A 42 -14.56 9.53 -0.90
N GLY A 43 -15.17 8.61 -1.63
CA GLY A 43 -14.49 7.45 -2.21
C GLY A 43 -13.42 7.82 -3.24
N ASP A 44 -13.58 8.94 -3.95
CA ASP A 44 -12.62 9.39 -4.95
C ASP A 44 -11.24 9.74 -4.36
N PRO A 45 -11.14 10.59 -3.32
CA PRO A 45 -9.85 10.87 -2.68
C PRO A 45 -9.26 9.65 -1.95
N LEU A 46 -10.09 8.77 -1.38
CA LEU A 46 -9.60 7.55 -0.73
C LEU A 46 -8.99 6.58 -1.75
N ARG A 47 -9.59 6.46 -2.94
CA ARG A 47 -9.04 5.67 -4.04
C ARG A 47 -7.75 6.29 -4.58
N ALA A 48 -7.70 7.62 -4.70
CA ALA A 48 -6.47 8.32 -5.08
C ALA A 48 -5.32 8.08 -4.09
N ALA A 49 -5.61 8.10 -2.79
CA ALA A 49 -4.62 7.78 -1.77
C ALA A 49 -4.11 6.34 -1.88
N LEU A 50 -4.98 5.38 -2.20
CA LEU A 50 -4.57 4.00 -2.49
C LEU A 50 -3.64 3.94 -3.71
N TRP A 51 -3.93 4.66 -4.79
CA TRP A 51 -3.02 4.71 -5.95
C TRP A 51 -1.65 5.31 -5.61
N ILE A 52 -1.60 6.35 -4.77
CA ILE A 52 -0.33 6.91 -4.28
C ILE A 52 0.42 5.86 -3.44
N TRP A 53 -0.28 5.17 -2.54
CA TRP A 53 0.32 4.12 -1.71
C TRP A 53 0.87 2.99 -2.59
N ILE A 54 0.08 2.47 -3.53
CA ILE A 54 0.46 1.35 -4.41
C ILE A 54 1.59 1.79 -5.36
N GLY A 55 1.51 3.00 -5.91
CA GLY A 55 2.55 3.57 -6.75
C GLY A 55 3.87 3.77 -6.00
N ALA A 56 3.84 4.12 -4.70
CA ALA A 56 5.06 4.19 -3.88
C ALA A 56 5.74 2.82 -3.74
N HIS A 57 4.98 1.73 -3.85
CA HIS A 57 5.50 0.35 -3.90
C HIS A 57 5.99 -0.04 -5.30
N SER A 58 5.98 0.88 -6.27
CA SER A 58 6.32 0.62 -7.68
C SER A 58 5.48 -0.51 -8.29
N ILE A 59 4.24 -0.66 -7.82
CA ILE A 59 3.28 -1.57 -8.43
C ILE A 59 2.68 -0.83 -9.64
N PRO A 60 2.84 -1.36 -10.86
CA PRO A 60 2.49 -0.68 -12.10
C PRO A 60 0.97 -0.58 -12.30
N PHE A 61 0.53 0.54 -12.88
CA PHE A 61 -0.82 0.69 -13.42
C PHE A 61 -0.81 1.14 -14.87
N ASP A 62 -1.77 0.61 -15.63
CA ASP A 62 -2.20 1.16 -16.90
C ASP A 62 -3.25 2.24 -16.66
N LEU A 63 -3.07 3.35 -17.35
CA LEU A 63 -3.97 4.48 -17.39
C LEU A 63 -4.62 4.57 -18.77
N SER A 64 -5.92 4.80 -18.81
CA SER A 64 -6.65 5.26 -19.99
C SER A 64 -7.06 6.71 -19.75
N LEU A 65 -6.36 7.64 -20.40
CA LEU A 65 -6.48 9.09 -20.17
C LEU A 65 -7.72 9.66 -20.90
N PRO A 66 -8.83 9.98 -20.20
CA PRO A 66 -9.99 10.59 -20.84
C PRO A 66 -9.67 12.05 -21.23
N PRO A 67 -10.25 12.59 -22.31
CA PRO A 67 -11.16 11.94 -23.26
C PRO A 67 -10.45 11.17 -24.38
N SER A 68 -9.12 11.27 -24.45
CA SER A 68 -8.31 10.75 -25.56
C SER A 68 -8.22 9.22 -25.63
N GLY A 69 -8.44 8.53 -24.51
CA GLY A 69 -8.24 7.08 -24.38
C GLY A 69 -6.78 6.64 -24.54
N LEU A 70 -5.83 7.58 -24.54
CA LEU A 70 -4.41 7.27 -24.68
C LEU A 70 -3.94 6.45 -23.49
N ALA A 71 -3.12 5.44 -23.80
CA ALA A 71 -2.44 4.63 -22.81
C ALA A 71 -1.41 5.49 -22.06
N GLY A 72 -1.48 5.49 -20.74
CA GLY A 72 -0.46 6.04 -19.85
C GLY A 72 0.00 4.97 -18.86
N TYR A 73 1.16 5.18 -18.24
CA TYR A 73 1.67 4.31 -17.19
C TYR A 73 1.86 5.10 -15.90
N LEU A 74 1.23 4.66 -14.82
CA LEU A 74 1.51 5.17 -13.47
C LEU A 74 2.69 4.37 -12.88
N SER A 75 3.88 4.53 -13.45
CA SER A 75 5.08 3.74 -13.08
C SER A 75 6.28 4.57 -12.65
N TYR A 76 6.24 5.90 -12.84
CA TYR A 76 7.31 6.81 -12.43
C TYR A 76 6.84 7.77 -11.32
N LEU A 77 6.49 7.22 -10.16
CA LEU A 77 6.65 8.03 -8.95
C LEU A 77 8.16 8.26 -8.75
N PRO A 78 8.58 9.41 -8.17
CA PRO A 78 9.99 9.63 -7.89
C PRO A 78 10.55 8.42 -7.15
N LEU A 79 11.72 7.91 -7.55
CA LEU A 79 12.39 6.83 -6.81
C LEU A 79 12.48 7.12 -5.30
N GLY A 80 12.45 8.40 -4.91
CA GLY A 80 12.34 8.84 -3.52
C GLY A 80 11.11 8.33 -2.76
N ALA A 81 9.97 8.06 -3.43
CA ALA A 81 8.78 7.52 -2.78
C ALA A 81 8.99 6.09 -2.27
N LEU A 82 9.86 5.30 -2.92
CA LEU A 82 10.16 3.91 -2.56
C LEU A 82 10.83 3.80 -1.18
N VAL A 83 11.53 4.85 -0.75
CA VAL A 83 12.13 4.92 0.60
C VAL A 83 11.07 4.73 1.69
N PHE A 84 9.86 5.25 1.49
CA PHE A 84 8.81 5.20 2.52
C PHE A 84 8.32 3.75 2.78
N PRO A 85 7.88 2.96 1.78
CA PRO A 85 7.59 1.54 1.98
C PRO A 85 8.74 0.74 2.59
N VAL A 86 9.98 0.97 2.14
CA VAL A 86 11.15 0.26 2.66
C VAL A 86 11.34 0.53 4.16
N LEU A 87 11.25 1.79 4.58
CA LEU A 87 11.34 2.15 6.00
C LEU A 87 10.16 1.60 6.81
N ALA A 88 8.94 1.65 6.27
CA ALA A 88 7.75 1.12 6.92
C ALA A 88 7.88 -0.40 7.17
N ILE A 89 8.26 -1.17 6.15
CA ILE A 89 8.45 -2.62 6.22
C ILE A 89 9.61 -2.96 7.17
N ARG A 90 10.76 -2.29 7.04
CA ARG A 90 11.93 -2.53 7.90
C ARG A 90 11.59 -2.31 9.38
N ASN A 91 10.92 -1.20 9.69
CA ASN A 91 10.51 -0.89 11.05
C ASN A 91 9.43 -1.85 11.57
N GLY A 92 8.48 -2.25 10.71
CA GLY A 92 7.45 -3.23 11.03
C GLY A 92 8.03 -4.58 11.41
N VAL A 93 8.91 -5.13 10.57
CA VAL A 93 9.60 -6.42 10.82
C VAL A 93 10.44 -6.36 12.08
N ALA A 94 11.22 -5.29 12.28
CA ALA A 94 12.04 -5.13 13.48
C ALA A 94 11.18 -5.17 14.75
N ARG A 95 10.06 -4.44 14.78
CA ARG A 95 9.13 -4.45 15.91
C ARG A 95 8.40 -5.78 16.09
N THR A 96 8.15 -6.54 15.02
CA THR A 96 7.61 -7.89 15.14
C THR A 96 8.59 -8.81 15.86
N ILE A 97 9.88 -8.75 15.51
CA ILE A 97 10.94 -9.56 16.15
C ILE A 97 11.12 -9.16 17.62
N GLU A 98 11.09 -7.86 17.91
CA GLU A 98 11.14 -7.33 19.28
C GLU A 98 9.99 -7.87 20.14
N ARG A 99 8.76 -7.91 19.60
CA ARG A 99 7.58 -8.49 20.27
C ARG A 99 7.64 -10.01 20.48
N LEU A 100 8.56 -10.68 19.79
CA LEU A 100 8.86 -12.09 19.98
C LEU A 100 10.06 -12.30 20.91
N ASP A 101 10.40 -11.28 21.70
CA ASP A 101 11.50 -11.27 22.66
C ASP A 101 12.86 -11.55 22.01
N ASN A 102 13.01 -11.19 20.73
CA ASN A 102 14.19 -11.47 19.91
C ASN A 102 14.57 -12.96 19.86
N ASP A 103 13.58 -13.85 20.01
CA ASP A 103 13.77 -15.29 19.86
C ASP A 103 14.21 -15.63 18.44
N SER A 104 15.48 -16.02 18.29
CA SER A 104 16.11 -16.33 17.00
C SER A 104 15.39 -17.41 16.21
N SER A 105 14.76 -18.37 16.89
CA SER A 105 14.00 -19.45 16.25
C SER A 105 12.73 -18.96 15.56
N LEU A 106 12.21 -17.79 15.96
CA LEU A 106 10.97 -17.22 15.46
C LEU A 106 11.18 -16.12 14.41
N VAL A 107 12.42 -15.71 14.13
CA VAL A 107 12.73 -14.64 13.17
C VAL A 107 12.26 -14.99 11.75
N ALA A 108 12.56 -16.20 11.27
CA ALA A 108 12.14 -16.65 9.95
C ALA A 108 10.62 -16.70 9.78
N PRO A 109 9.84 -17.37 10.66
CA PRO A 109 8.38 -17.36 10.54
C PRO A 109 7.78 -15.97 10.74
N ALA A 110 8.37 -15.10 11.57
CA ALA A 110 7.93 -13.71 11.72
C ALA A 110 8.04 -12.90 10.42
N ARG A 111 9.19 -13.01 9.74
CA ARG A 111 9.37 -12.38 8.42
C ARG A 111 8.42 -12.94 7.38
N GLY A 112 8.22 -14.26 7.37
CA GLY A 112 7.29 -14.93 6.46
C GLY A 112 5.85 -14.44 6.63
N VAL A 113 5.32 -14.48 7.86
CA VAL A 113 3.97 -14.01 8.16
C VAL A 113 3.81 -12.52 7.85
N PHE A 114 4.79 -11.69 8.20
CA PHE A 114 4.76 -10.26 7.88
C PHE A 114 4.70 -10.04 6.36
N ALA A 115 5.59 -10.69 5.60
CA ALA A 115 5.65 -10.56 4.14
C ALA A 115 4.36 -11.02 3.47
N ILE A 116 3.80 -12.16 3.90
CA ILE A 116 2.53 -12.68 3.39
C ILE A 116 1.40 -11.69 3.69
N GLY A 117 1.26 -11.22 4.94
CA GLY A 117 0.21 -10.28 5.31
C GLY A 117 0.30 -8.95 4.55
N TYR A 118 1.52 -8.41 4.41
CA TYR A 118 1.75 -7.17 3.67
C TYR A 118 1.44 -7.31 2.18
N THR A 119 1.82 -8.45 1.59
CA THR A 119 1.54 -8.77 0.18
C THR A 119 0.04 -8.95 -0.06
N ILE A 120 -0.67 -9.67 0.84
CA ILE A 120 -2.13 -9.83 0.77
C ILE A 120 -2.82 -8.46 0.83
N PHE A 121 -2.35 -7.55 1.67
CA PHE A 121 -2.88 -6.18 1.70
C PHE A 121 -2.65 -5.47 0.37
N ALA A 122 -1.41 -5.46 -0.15
CA ALA A 122 -1.09 -4.80 -1.42
C ALA A 122 -1.89 -5.35 -2.60
N LEU A 123 -2.08 -6.67 -2.63
CA LEU A 123 -2.91 -7.38 -3.60
C LEU A 123 -4.37 -6.92 -3.53
N THR A 124 -4.96 -6.98 -2.34
CA THR A 124 -6.33 -6.53 -2.07
C THR A 124 -6.51 -5.07 -2.46
N ALA A 125 -5.59 -4.19 -2.05
CA ALA A 125 -5.61 -2.77 -2.39
C ALA A 125 -5.57 -2.53 -3.91
N SER A 126 -4.77 -3.30 -4.65
CA SER A 126 -4.68 -3.20 -6.10
C SER A 126 -5.97 -3.63 -6.79
N LEU A 127 -6.61 -4.71 -6.31
CA LEU A 127 -7.89 -5.19 -6.85
C LEU A 127 -9.04 -4.21 -6.59
N PHE A 128 -9.16 -3.71 -5.36
CA PHE A 128 -10.27 -2.83 -4.96
C PHE A 128 -10.11 -1.37 -5.41
N SER A 129 -8.91 -0.95 -5.81
CA SER A 129 -8.65 0.41 -6.32
C SER A 129 -8.85 0.57 -7.83
N LYS A 130 -9.16 -0.51 -8.56
CA LYS A 130 -9.37 -0.50 -10.01
C LYS A 130 -10.56 0.39 -10.42
N THR A 131 -10.41 1.12 -11.51
CA THR A 131 -11.49 1.82 -12.22
C THR A 131 -11.42 1.52 -13.72
N ASP A 132 -12.36 2.07 -14.50
CA ASP A 132 -12.30 1.96 -15.96
C ASP A 132 -11.04 2.60 -16.53
N SER A 133 -10.60 3.72 -15.95
CA SER A 133 -9.44 4.49 -16.38
C SER A 133 -8.12 4.05 -15.74
N ILE A 134 -8.12 3.38 -14.58
CA ILE A 134 -6.90 3.02 -13.86
C ILE A 134 -6.94 1.55 -13.46
N ARG A 135 -6.00 0.75 -13.99
CA ARG A 135 -5.99 -0.70 -13.83
C ARG A 135 -4.59 -1.18 -13.42
N PRO A 136 -4.45 -2.03 -12.39
CA PRO A 136 -3.16 -2.63 -12.08
C PRO A 136 -2.69 -3.53 -13.22
N VAL A 137 -1.41 -3.50 -13.54
CA VAL A 137 -0.82 -4.38 -14.57
C VAL A 137 -0.50 -5.74 -13.96
N TRP A 138 -1.05 -6.79 -14.57
CA TRP A 138 -0.78 -8.16 -14.21
C TRP A 138 0.14 -8.78 -15.24
N TYR A 139 1.41 -8.99 -14.88
CA TYR A 139 2.40 -9.54 -15.81
C TYR A 139 2.15 -10.99 -16.23
N PHE A 140 1.21 -11.69 -15.57
CA PHE A 140 0.86 -13.09 -15.84
C PHE A 140 -0.56 -13.26 -16.40
N ALA A 141 -1.23 -12.17 -16.78
CA ALA A 141 -2.60 -12.20 -17.34
C ALA A 141 -2.59 -12.02 -18.86
#